data_AF-A0A317VQ00-F1
#
_entry.id   AF-A0A317VQ00-F1
#
_cell.length_a   1.000
_cell.length_b   1.000
_cell.length_c   1.000
_cell.angle_alpha   90.00
_cell.angle_beta   90.00
_cell.angle_gamma   90.00
#
_symmetry.space_group_name_H-M   'P 1'
#
loop_
_entity.id
_entity.type
_entity.pdbx_description
1 polymer ?
#
loop_
_entity_poly.entity_id
_entity_poly.type
_entity_poly.pdbx_seq_one_letter_code
_entity_poly.pdbx_strand_id
1 'polypeptide(L)'
;MAITLSVLVFRAEPFDCIEFRHTSIYLDYGDGTQSTLHIVGASRDYHFEEVEKDHAESGKLERHILVTTFHEGFTSAMIKDACSNTRVNNDGSEWNCHHWVGDVLAELMKLEILIKD
;
A
#
# COMPACT_ATOMS: atom_id res chain seq x y z
N MET A 1 2.69 20.00 6.21
CA MET A 1 1.93 19.53 5.04
C MET A 1 1.31 18.20 5.42
N ALA A 2 0.09 17.93 4.94
CA ALA A 2 -0.64 16.74 5.37
C ALA A 2 -0.28 15.55 4.46
N ILE A 3 0.08 14.42 5.07
CA ILE A 3 0.36 13.18 4.34
C ILE A 3 -0.98 12.46 4.15
N THR A 4 -1.27 12.00 2.93
CA THR A 4 -2.46 11.15 2.69
C THR A 4 -2.04 9.71 2.43
N LEU A 5 -2.86 8.77 2.91
CA LEU A 5 -2.72 7.35 2.58
C LEU A 5 -3.89 6.92 1.70
N SER A 6 -3.55 6.31 0.58
CA SER A 6 -4.51 5.68 -0.33
C SER A 6 -4.14 4.23 -0.60
N VAL A 7 -5.14 3.43 -0.96
CA VAL A 7 -4.95 2.13 -1.60
C VAL A 7 -5.14 2.31 -3.09
N LEU A 8 -4.14 1.93 -3.87
CA LEU A 8 -4.25 1.85 -5.33
C LEU A 8 -4.57 0.41 -5.72
N VAL A 9 -5.49 0.25 -6.67
CA VAL A 9 -5.86 -1.04 -7.26
C VAL A 9 -5.61 -0.97 -8.75
N PHE A 10 -4.80 -1.87 -9.28
CA PHE A 10 -4.46 -1.95 -10.70
C PHE A 10 -5.10 -3.17 -11.34
N ARG A 11 -5.56 -3.03 -12.59
CA ARG A 11 -6.09 -4.14 -13.38
C ARG A 11 -5.04 -5.22 -13.60
N ALA A 12 -5.48 -6.47 -13.55
CA ALA A 12 -4.66 -7.59 -13.97
C ALA A 12 -4.67 -7.75 -15.50
N GLU A 13 -3.57 -8.25 -16.05
CA GLU A 13 -3.44 -8.54 -17.48
C GLU A 13 -2.92 -9.98 -17.67
N PRO A 14 -3.37 -10.69 -18.73
CA PRO A 14 -4.30 -10.26 -19.78
C PRO A 14 -5.79 -10.37 -19.37
N PHE A 15 -6.09 -10.96 -18.22
CA PHE A 15 -7.45 -11.16 -17.72
C PHE A 15 -7.63 -10.50 -16.36
N ASP A 16 -8.60 -9.59 -16.25
CA ASP A 16 -8.86 -8.82 -15.04
C ASP A 16 -9.83 -9.56 -14.09
N CYS A 17 -9.32 -10.56 -13.35
CA CYS A 17 -10.00 -11.07 -12.15
C CYS A 17 -9.66 -10.19 -10.95
N ILE A 18 -10.63 -10.00 -10.04
CA ILE A 18 -10.37 -9.32 -8.76
C ILE A 18 -9.19 -9.96 -8.03
N GLU A 19 -9.12 -11.28 -7.91
CA GLU A 19 -8.04 -12.00 -7.18
C GLU A 19 -6.63 -11.84 -7.77
N PHE A 20 -6.51 -11.38 -9.01
CA PHE A 20 -5.23 -11.14 -9.69
C PHE A 20 -4.86 -9.66 -9.79
N ARG A 21 -5.76 -8.75 -9.35
CA ARG A 21 -5.46 -7.32 -9.33
C ARG A 21 -4.27 -7.06 -8.42
N HIS A 22 -3.50 -6.04 -8.77
CA HIS A 22 -2.40 -5.62 -7.91
C HIS A 22 -2.86 -4.52 -6.97
N THR A 23 -2.50 -4.60 -5.70
CA THR A 23 -2.78 -3.53 -4.73
C THR A 23 -1.52 -3.01 -4.07
N SER A 24 -1.50 -1.71 -3.83
CA SER A 24 -0.40 -1.02 -3.16
C SER A 24 -0.90 0.04 -2.20
N ILE A 25 -0.04 0.38 -1.23
CA ILE A 25 -0.17 1.60 -0.44
C ILE A 25 0.44 2.75 -1.23
N TYR A 26 -0.24 3.89 -1.24
CA TYR A 26 0.24 5.12 -1.85
C TYR A 26 0.23 6.24 -0.83
N LEU A 27 1.37 6.92 -0.72
CA LEU A 27 1.56 8.07 0.13
C LEU A 27 1.79 9.30 -0.74
N ASP A 28 0.96 10.32 -0.54
CA ASP A 28 1.19 11.67 -1.06
C ASP A 28 1.61 12.55 0.12
N TYR A 29 2.78 13.17 0.03
CA TYR A 29 3.36 13.98 1.10
C TYR A 29 2.89 15.45 1.08
N GLY A 30 2.10 15.84 0.08
CA GLY A 30 1.54 17.18 -0.07
C GLY A 30 2.52 18.25 -0.56
N ASP A 31 3.77 17.87 -0.84
CA ASP A 31 4.83 18.73 -1.40
C ASP A 31 5.13 18.39 -2.88
N GLY A 32 4.29 17.55 -3.50
CA GLY A 32 4.46 17.06 -4.86
C GLY A 32 5.34 15.81 -4.96
N THR A 33 5.82 15.26 -3.84
CA THR A 33 6.48 13.95 -3.79
C THR A 33 5.51 12.87 -3.35
N GLN A 34 5.71 11.65 -3.87
CA GLN A 34 4.88 10.49 -3.56
C GLN A 34 5.71 9.21 -3.45
N SER A 35 5.22 8.24 -2.68
CA SER A 35 5.76 6.88 -2.66
C SER A 35 4.65 5.86 -2.87
N THR A 36 4.95 4.84 -3.66
CA THR A 36 4.14 3.62 -3.75
C THR A 36 4.87 2.51 -3.02
N LEU A 37 4.22 1.89 -2.03
CA LEU A 37 4.75 0.77 -1.28
C LEU A 37 3.90 -0.47 -1.55
N HIS A 38 4.55 -1.56 -1.91
CA HIS A 38 3.85 -2.79 -2.24
C HIS A 38 4.73 -4.02 -2.01
N ILE A 39 4.15 -5.19 -2.18
CA ILE A 39 4.90 -6.41 -2.37
C ILE A 39 4.83 -6.82 -3.83
N VAL A 40 5.93 -7.33 -4.38
CA VAL A 40 5.99 -7.87 -5.74
C VAL A 40 6.54 -9.28 -5.71
N GLY A 41 6.50 -9.98 -6.84
CA GLY A 41 6.91 -11.37 -6.94
C GLY A 41 5.74 -12.30 -7.20
N ALA A 42 5.92 -13.57 -6.87
CA ALA A 42 4.96 -14.63 -7.14
C ALA A 42 4.56 -15.35 -5.85
N SER A 43 3.55 -16.21 -5.94
CA SER A 43 3.09 -17.02 -4.81
C SER A 43 4.28 -17.73 -4.14
N ARG A 44 4.43 -17.55 -2.83
CA ARG A 44 5.53 -18.06 -1.98
C ARG A 44 6.92 -17.45 -2.22
N ASP A 45 7.00 -16.39 -3.01
CA ASP A 45 8.22 -15.64 -3.31
C ASP A 45 7.89 -14.15 -3.52
N TYR A 46 7.27 -13.55 -2.51
CA TYR A 46 7.02 -12.11 -2.45
C TYR A 46 8.14 -11.39 -1.70
N HIS A 47 8.42 -10.16 -2.11
CA HIS A 47 9.27 -9.23 -1.38
C HIS A 47 8.69 -7.82 -1.41
N PHE A 48 9.01 -7.04 -0.39
CA PHE A 48 8.59 -5.64 -0.28
C PHE A 48 9.43 -4.74 -1.19
N GLU A 49 8.77 -3.78 -1.83
CA GLU A 49 9.39 -2.71 -2.61
C GLU A 49 8.73 -1.36 -2.29
N GLU A 50 9.57 -0.31 -2.33
CA GLU A 50 9.13 1.09 -2.35
C GLU A 50 9.57 1.72 -3.66
N VAL A 51 8.65 2.41 -4.33
CA VAL A 51 8.92 3.17 -5.55
C VAL A 51 8.53 4.62 -5.35
N GLU A 52 9.50 5.52 -5.46
CA GLU A 52 9.30 6.98 -5.45
C GLU A 52 8.85 7.46 -6.84
N LYS A 53 7.68 6.98 -7.29
CA LYS A 53 7.00 7.42 -8.51
C LYS A 53 5.51 7.54 -8.28
N ASP A 54 4.91 8.44 -9.06
CA ASP A 54 3.47 8.54 -9.12
C ASP A 54 2.87 7.41 -9.95
N HIS A 55 2.41 6.36 -9.26
CA HIS A 55 1.66 5.27 -9.88
C HIS A 55 0.16 5.58 -10.00
N ALA A 56 -0.33 6.70 -9.44
CA ALA A 56 -1.72 7.09 -9.59
C ALA A 56 -2.08 7.50 -11.03
N GLU A 57 -1.10 7.87 -11.86
CA GLU A 57 -1.30 8.19 -13.27
C GLU A 57 -1.18 6.97 -14.21
N SER A 58 -0.98 5.77 -13.68
CA SER A 58 -0.88 4.56 -14.49
C SER A 58 -2.17 4.31 -15.28
N GLY A 59 -2.06 4.04 -16.59
CA GLY A 59 -3.20 3.63 -17.42
C GLY A 59 -3.86 2.31 -17.00
N LYS A 60 -3.23 1.55 -16.09
CA LYS A 60 -3.77 0.32 -15.49
C LYS A 60 -4.50 0.57 -14.17
N LEU A 61 -4.47 1.79 -13.65
CA LEU A 61 -5.14 2.11 -12.39
C LEU A 61 -6.65 1.95 -12.57
N GLU A 62 -7.23 1.12 -11.72
CA GLU A 62 -8.66 0.84 -11.71
C GLU A 62 -9.36 1.59 -10.58
N ARG A 63 -8.73 1.70 -9.41
CA ARG A 63 -9.25 2.49 -8.29
C ARG A 63 -8.13 3.19 -7.52
N HIS A 64 -8.41 4.42 -7.14
CA HIS A 64 -7.67 5.19 -6.13
C HIS A 64 -8.60 5.38 -4.93
N ILE A 65 -8.28 4.76 -3.81
CA ILE A 65 -9.15 4.78 -2.62
C ILE A 65 -8.43 5.55 -1.51
N LEU A 66 -8.86 6.78 -1.23
CA LEU A 66 -8.36 7.53 -0.07
C LEU A 66 -8.80 6.82 1.21
N VAL A 67 -7.84 6.44 2.04
CA VAL A 67 -8.10 5.83 3.35
C VAL A 67 -8.13 6.89 4.43
N THR A 68 -7.11 7.76 4.47
CA THR A 68 -7.03 8.82 5.47
C THR A 68 -6.12 9.97 5.06
N THR A 69 -6.21 11.07 5.80
CA THR A 69 -5.22 12.14 5.87
C THR A 69 -4.64 12.14 7.28
N PHE A 70 -3.33 11.96 7.41
CA PHE A 70 -2.68 11.90 8.71
C PHE A 70 -2.61 13.27 9.39
N HIS A 71 -2.73 13.26 10.73
CA HIS A 71 -2.48 14.45 11.56
C HIS A 71 -0.99 14.83 11.58
N GLU A 72 -0.68 16.07 11.94
CA GLU A 72 0.68 16.64 11.91
C GLU A 72 1.72 15.91 12.79
N GLY A 73 1.29 15.03 13.70
CA GLY A 73 2.17 14.22 14.54
C GLY A 73 2.82 13.02 13.84
N PHE A 74 2.35 12.64 12.65
CA PHE A 74 2.88 11.47 11.93
C PHE A 74 3.85 11.88 10.83
N THR A 75 5.01 11.22 10.82
CA THR A 75 6.03 11.42 9.79
C THR A 75 5.95 10.36 8.72
N SER A 76 6.42 10.68 7.50
CA SER A 76 6.53 9.71 6.42
C SER A 76 7.40 8.51 6.83
N ALA A 77 8.49 8.74 7.57
CA ALA A 77 9.35 7.69 8.08
C ALA A 77 8.60 6.68 8.97
N MET A 78 7.76 7.16 9.91
CA MET A 78 6.95 6.26 10.76
C MET A 78 6.01 5.38 9.94
N ILE A 79 5.40 5.95 8.90
CA ILE A 79 4.45 5.23 8.03
C ILE A 79 5.22 4.20 7.17
N LYS A 80 6.35 4.60 6.57
CA LYS A 80 7.22 3.71 5.77
C LYS A 80 7.81 2.57 6.62
N ASP A 81 8.21 2.85 7.85
CA ASP A 81 8.70 1.85 8.79
C ASP A 81 7.61 0.83 9.13
N ALA A 82 6.37 1.27 9.37
CA ALA A 82 5.25 0.35 9.59
C ALA A 82 4.99 -0.54 8.36
N CYS A 83 5.00 0.03 7.16
CA CYS A 83 4.84 -0.72 5.91
C CYS A 83 5.96 -1.75 5.69
N SER A 84 7.21 -1.34 5.82
CA SER A 84 8.38 -2.20 5.55
C SER A 84 8.57 -3.30 6.59
N ASN A 85 8.15 -3.07 7.84
CA ASN A 85 8.16 -4.09 8.90
C ASN A 85 6.94 -5.01 8.87
N THR A 86 5.91 -4.71 8.06
CA THR A 86 4.75 -5.60 7.91
C THR A 86 5.20 -6.90 7.26
N ARG A 87 4.92 -8.03 7.92
CA ARG A 87 5.38 -9.35 7.51
C ARG A 87 4.93 -9.68 6.08
N VAL A 88 5.89 -10.07 5.24
CA VAL A 88 5.62 -10.72 3.95
C VAL A 88 5.52 -12.23 4.17
N ASN A 89 4.34 -12.81 3.93
CA ASN A 89 4.10 -14.22 4.20
C ASN A 89 4.28 -15.08 2.95
N ASN A 90 5.39 -15.81 2.89
CA ASN A 90 5.73 -16.72 1.80
C ASN A 90 5.47 -18.20 2.14
N ASP A 91 4.82 -18.50 3.26
CA ASP A 91 4.65 -19.87 3.74
C ASP A 91 3.53 -20.63 2.99
N GLY A 92 2.54 -19.93 2.42
CA GLY A 92 1.36 -20.50 1.76
C GLY A 92 1.01 -19.86 0.42
N SER A 93 0.17 -20.52 -0.38
CA SER A 93 -0.19 -20.06 -1.74
C SER A 93 -1.26 -18.98 -1.80
N GLU A 94 -2.10 -18.91 -0.76
CA GLU A 94 -3.31 -18.06 -0.74
C GLU A 94 -3.00 -16.59 -0.42
N TRP A 95 -1.85 -16.31 0.20
CA TRP A 95 -1.46 -14.96 0.61
C TRP A 95 -0.86 -14.18 -0.56
N ASN A 96 -1.18 -12.89 -0.69
CA ASN A 96 -0.79 -12.04 -1.81
C ASN A 96 -0.79 -10.55 -1.41
N CYS A 97 -0.65 -9.64 -2.38
CA CYS A 97 -0.61 -8.18 -2.14
C CYS A 97 -1.88 -7.62 -1.47
N HIS A 98 -3.05 -8.22 -1.68
CA HIS A 98 -4.28 -7.78 -0.99
C HIS A 98 -4.19 -8.04 0.51
N HIS A 99 -3.66 -9.21 0.88
CA HIS A 99 -3.48 -9.58 2.27
C HIS A 99 -2.46 -8.68 2.94
N TRP A 100 -1.33 -8.42 2.27
CA TRP A 100 -0.32 -7.49 2.76
C TRP A 100 -0.88 -6.09 3.00
N VAL A 101 -1.66 -5.53 2.07
CA VAL A 101 -2.32 -4.22 2.27
C VAL A 101 -3.23 -4.24 3.50
N GLY A 102 -4.02 -5.31 3.68
CA GLY A 102 -4.84 -5.50 4.88
C GLY A 102 -4.03 -5.53 6.17
N ASP A 103 -2.91 -6.26 6.16
CA ASP A 103 -1.99 -6.37 7.30
C ASP A 103 -1.34 -5.01 7.63
N VAL A 104 -0.90 -4.25 6.63
CA VAL A 104 -0.35 -2.89 6.81
C VAL A 104 -1.36 -1.97 7.47
N LEU A 105 -2.60 -1.95 6.96
CA LEU A 105 -3.65 -1.10 7.53
C LEU A 105 -3.94 -1.49 8.99
N ALA A 106 -3.93 -2.78 9.32
CA ALA A 106 -4.09 -3.26 10.68
C ALA A 106 -2.92 -2.82 11.59
N GLU A 107 -1.67 -2.88 11.12
CA GLU A 107 -0.50 -2.41 11.88
C GLU A 107 -0.55 -0.89 12.12
N LEU A 108 -0.91 -0.10 11.10
CA LEU A 108 -1.08 1.34 11.25
C LEU A 108 -2.18 1.69 12.26
N MET A 109 -3.28 0.92 12.32
CA MET A 109 -4.30 1.09 13.37
C MET A 109 -3.76 0.76 14.78
N LYS A 110 -2.95 -0.31 14.92
CA LYS A 110 -2.37 -0.70 16.22
C LYS A 110 -1.39 0.33 16.76
N LEU A 111 -0.66 0.99 15.88
CA LEU A 111 0.26 2.08 16.22
C LEU A 111 -0.48 3.40 16.49
N GLU A 112 -1.82 3.39 16.51
CA GLU A 112 -2.69 4.58 16.61
C GLU A 112 -2.41 5.63 15.52
N ILE A 113 -1.76 5.22 14.43
CA ILE A 113 -1.48 6.04 13.25
C ILE A 113 -2.77 6.24 12.45
N LEU A 114 -3.63 5.23 12.43
CA LEU A 114 -5.00 5.31 11.95
C LEU A 114 -5.95 5.34 13.15
N ILE A 115 -6.69 6.43 13.31
CA ILE A 115 -7.76 6.55 14.30
C ILE A 115 -9.06 6.06 13.66
N LYS A 116 -9.78 5.20 14.36
CA LYS A 116 -11.13 4.76 13.96
C LYS A 116 -12.13 5.78 14.51
N ASP A 117 -12.89 6.42 13.63
CA ASP A 117 -14.03 7.28 13.99
C ASP A 117 -15.09 6.53 14.83
#